data_AF-A0A9E3U5J6-F1
#
_entry.id   AF-A0A9E3U5J6-F1
#
_cell.length_a   1.000
_cell.length_b   1.000
_cell.length_c   1.000
_cell.angle_alpha   90.00
_cell.angle_beta   90.00
_cell.angle_gamma   90.00
#
_symmetry.space_group_name_H-M   'P 1'
#
loop_
_entity.id
_entity.type
_entity.pdbx_description
1 polymer ?
#
loop_
_entity_poly.entity_id
_entity_poly.type
_entity_poly.pdbx_seq_one_letter_code
_entity_poly.pdbx_strand_id
1 'polypeptide(L)' 'MDLPRYCIVGARPVKAIRTPDGGMDVLAYDWKTGELRRDMTYLDRVITPDVEVDIVSEAEFERRVAELRAARAT' A
#
# COMPACT_ATOMS: atom_id res chain seq x y z
N MET A 1 7.95 -14.34 1.98
CA MET A 1 7.51 -12.96 2.24
C MET A 1 6.43 -13.04 3.29
N ASP A 2 6.54 -12.24 4.34
CA ASP A 2 5.51 -12.16 5.37
C ASP A 2 4.45 -11.12 5.00
N LEU A 3 3.20 -11.46 5.30
CA LEU A 3 2.04 -10.61 5.09
C LEU A 3 1.38 -10.30 6.44
N PRO A 4 0.84 -9.09 6.65
CA PRO A 4 0.76 -8.00 5.67
C PRO A 4 2.11 -7.34 5.39
N ARG A 5 2.33 -6.94 4.14
CA ARG A 5 3.53 -6.20 3.71
C ARG A 5 3.13 -4.78 3.35
N TYR A 6 3.82 -3.81 3.92
CA TYR A 6 3.53 -2.39 3.74
C TYR A 6 4.65 -1.72 2.95
N CYS A 7 4.27 -0.99 1.90
CA CYS A 7 5.20 -0.30 1.02
C CYS A 7 4.73 1.13 0.75
N ILE A 8 5.70 2.01 0.48
CA ILE A 8 5.47 3.28 -0.21
C ILE A 8 6.11 3.15 -1.59
N VAL A 9 5.29 3.21 -2.64
CA VAL A 9 5.74 3.16 -4.03
C VAL A 9 5.75 4.57 -4.59
N GLY A 10 6.95 5.17 -4.67
CA GLY A 10 7.11 6.61 -4.88
C GLY A 10 6.46 7.41 -3.73
N ALA A 11 5.27 7.96 -3.96
CA ALA A 11 4.49 8.67 -2.93
C ALA A 11 3.25 7.89 -2.46
N ARG A 12 2.97 6.73 -3.07
CA ARG A 12 1.69 6.02 -2.92
C ARG A 12 1.79 4.90 -1.90
N PRO A 13 0.99 4.92 -0.82
CA PRO A 13 0.86 3.76 0.05
C PRO A 13 0.28 2.56 -0.71
N VAL A 14 0.99 1.44 -0.66
CA VAL A 14 0.58 0.15 -1.20
C VAL A 14 0.80 -0.93 -0.14
N LYS A 15 -0.18 -1.80 0.11
CA LYS A 15 0.00 -2.96 1.00
C LYS A 15 -0.48 -4.24 0.37
N ALA A 16 0.19 -5.34 0.68
CA ALA A 16 -0.28 -6.68 0.36
C ALA A 16 -0.80 -7.38 1.61
N ILE A 17 -1.91 -8.09 1.46
CA ILE A 17 -2.59 -8.81 2.53
C ILE A 17 -2.94 -10.23 2.08
N ARG A 18 -3.04 -11.18 3.02
CA ARG A 18 -3.60 -12.51 2.73
C ARG A 18 -5.10 -12.40 2.51
N THR A 19 -5.61 -13.10 1.52
CA THR A 19 -7.04 -13.30 1.35
C THR A 19 -7.51 -14.52 2.15
N PRO A 20 -8.81 -14.62 2.49
CA PRO A 20 -9.35 -15.74 3.27
C PRO A 20 -9.18 -17.12 2.62
N ASP A 21 -9.10 -17.18 1.29
CA ASP A 21 -8.87 -18.40 0.49
C ASP A 21 -7.38 -18.77 0.34
N GLY A 22 -6.49 -18.05 1.03
CA GLY A 22 -5.05 -18.32 1.03
C GLY A 22 -4.27 -17.65 -0.10
N GLY A 23 -4.94 -16.84 -0.93
CA GLY A 23 -4.32 -15.97 -1.91
C GLY A 23 -3.77 -14.67 -1.32
N MET A 24 -3.52 -13.69 -2.19
CA MET A 24 -2.98 -12.40 -1.83
C MET A 24 -3.66 -11.28 -2.63
N ASP A 25 -4.00 -10.21 -1.91
CA ASP A 25 -4.50 -8.98 -2.49
C ASP A 25 -3.49 -7.85 -2.29
N VAL A 26 -3.38 -7.00 -3.29
CA VAL A 26 -2.62 -5.75 -3.20
C VAL A 26 -3.61 -4.60 -3.19
N LEU A 27 -3.50 -3.73 -2.19
CA LEU A 27 -4.31 -2.56 -2.01
C LEU A 27 -3.43 -1.31 -2.18
N ALA A 28 -3.82 -0.41 -3.08
CA ALA A 28 -3.14 0.86 -3.30
C ALA A 28 -4.04 2.04 -2.89
N TYR A 29 -3.42 3.11 -2.40
CA TYR A 29 -4.13 4.34 -2.03
C TYR A 29 -4.77 5.02 -3.26
N ASP A 30 -6.08 5.20 -3.23
CA ASP A 30 -6.83 5.96 -4.23
C ASP A 30 -6.81 7.45 -3.85
N TRP A 31 -6.15 8.29 -4.66
CA TRP A 31 -6.04 9.73 -4.41
C TRP A 31 -7.38 10.46 -4.47
N LYS A 32 -8.32 9.96 -5.27
CA LYS A 32 -9.64 10.57 -5.45
C LYS A 32 -10.52 10.34 -4.22
N THR A 33 -10.48 9.13 -3.64
CA THR A 33 -11.38 8.77 -2.53
C THR A 33 -10.69 8.77 -1.16
N GLY A 34 -9.37 8.64 -1.12
CA GLY A 34 -8.59 8.45 0.09
C GLY A 34 -8.66 7.03 0.67
N GLU A 35 -9.24 6.08 -0.06
CA GLU A 35 -9.39 4.68 0.37
C GLU A 35 -8.23 3.83 -0.15
N LEU A 36 -7.97 2.70 0.52
CA LEU A 36 -7.11 1.65 -0.05
C LEU A 36 -7.98 0.73 -0.88
N ARG A 37 -7.68 0.61 -2.17
CA ARG A 37 -8.46 -0.18 -3.13
C ARG A 37 -7.62 -1.26 -3.75
N ARG A 38 -8.25 -2.39 -4.05
CA ARG A 38 -7.59 -3.50 -4.73
C ARG A 38 -7.01 -3.01 -6.06
N ASP A 39 -5.71 -3.13 -6.20
CA ASP A 39 -4.95 -2.78 -7.39
C ASP A 39 -3.78 -3.75 -7.57
N MET A 40 -4.04 -4.83 -8.30
CA MET A 40 -3.06 -5.91 -8.53
C MET A 40 -1.93 -5.50 -9.49
N THR A 41 -1.98 -4.31 -10.10
CA THR A 41 -0.88 -3.81 -10.95
C THR A 41 0.41 -3.59 -10.16
N TYR A 42 0.31 -3.42 -8.83
CA TYR A 42 1.45 -3.28 -7.92
C TYR A 42 2.01 -4.63 -7.42
N LEU A 43 1.44 -5.76 -7.84
CA LEU A 43 1.85 -7.09 -7.38
C LEU A 43 3.36 -7.31 -7.52
N ASP A 44 3.90 -7.04 -8.72
CA ASP A 44 5.33 -7.22 -8.99
C ASP A 44 6.18 -6.29 -8.14
N ARG A 45 5.75 -5.05 -7.90
CA ARG A 45 6.45 -4.08 -7.04
C ARG A 45 6.46 -4.47 -5.57
N VAL A 46 5.45 -5.21 -5.10
CA VAL A 46 5.43 -5.75 -3.73
C VAL A 46 6.29 -7.02 -3.61
N ILE A 47 6.22 -7.91 -4.61
CA ILE A 47 6.96 -9.19 -4.59
C ILE A 47 8.45 -8.96 -4.83
N THR A 48 8.76 -8.16 -5.83
CA THR A 48 10.11 -7.87 -6.32
C THR A 48 10.31 -6.35 -6.32
N PRO A 49 10.50 -5.74 -5.14
CA PRO A 49 10.64 -4.30 -5.02
C PRO A 49 11.88 -3.80 -5.77
N ASP A 50 11.69 -2.72 -6.53
CA ASP A 50 12.77 -1.95 -7.16
C ASP A 50 13.16 -0.74 -6.29
N VAL A 51 14.02 0.13 -6.82
CA VAL A 51 14.53 1.33 -6.10
C VAL A 51 13.44 2.37 -5.79
N GLU A 52 12.24 2.27 -6.37
CA GLU A 52 11.12 3.17 -6.09
C GLU A 52 10.21 2.66 -4.95
N VAL A 53 10.53 1.50 -4.37
CA VAL A 53 9.70 0.85 -3.36
C VAL A 53 10.39 0.87 -2.00
N ASP A 54 9.87 1.71 -1.12
CA ASP A 54 10.24 1.70 0.30
C ASP A 54 9.37 0.68 1.04
N ILE A 55 9.99 -0.36 1.61
CA ILE A 55 9.30 -1.26 2.54
C ILE A 55 9.31 -0.61 3.91
N VAL A 56 8.13 -0.42 4.49
CA VAL A 56 7.97 0.33 5.74
C VAL A 56 7.23 -0.48 6.80
N SER A 57 7.22 0.02 8.03
CA SER A 57 6.39 -0.55 9.09
C SER A 57 4.90 -0.21 8.87
N GLU A 58 4.02 -0.97 9.53
CA GLU A 58 2.58 -0.65 9.55
C GLU A 58 2.32 0.76 10.07
N ALA A 59 2.99 1.16 11.15
CA ALA A 59 2.82 2.48 11.75
C ALA A 59 3.23 3.61 10.79
N GLU A 60 4.32 3.44 10.05
CA GLU A 60 4.77 4.40 9.03
C GLU A 60 3.76 4.49 7.89
N PHE A 61 3.28 3.34 7.42
CA PHE A 61 2.28 3.26 6.36
C PHE A 61 0.98 3.96 6.74
N GLU A 62 0.42 3.64 7.92
CA GLU A 62 -0.83 4.23 8.39
C GLU A 62 -0.68 5.73 8.68
N ARG A 63 0.50 6.17 9.17
CA ARG A 63 0.82 7.60 9.28
C ARG A 63 0.77 8.30 7.92
N ARG A 64 1.41 7.73 6.90
CA ARG A 64 1.38 8.30 5.54
C ARG A 64 -0.04 8.33 4.96
N VAL A 65 -0.83 7.27 5.14
CA VAL A 65 -2.24 7.24 4.71
C VAL A 65 -3.05 8.34 5.40
N ALA A 66 -2.85 8.57 6.69
CA ALA A 66 -3.52 9.62 7.44
C ALA A 66 -3.12 11.02 6.95
N GLU A 67 -1.83 11.27 6.73
CA GLU A 67 -1.32 12.53 6.18
C GLU A 67 -1.97 12.86 4.83
N LEU A 68 -2.04 11.88 3.91
CA LEU A 68 -2.66 12.07 2.60
C LEU A 68 -4.17 12.32 2.70
N ARG A 69 -4.85 11.65 3.63
CA ARG A 69 -6.28 11.89 3.86
C ARG A 69 -6.56 13.28 4.41
N ALA A 70 -5.72 13.76 5.33
CA ALA A 70 -5.83 15.10 5.89
C ALA A 70 -5.59 16.18 4.81
N ALA A 71 -4.56 16.01 3.98
CA ALA A 71 -4.25 16.92 2.88
C ALA A 71 -5.39 17.04 1.85
N ARG A 72 -6.17 15.97 1.63
CA ARG A 72 -7.34 15.99 0.72
C ARG A 72 -8.54 16.77 1.28
N ALA A 73 -8.62 16.92 2.60
CA ALA A 73 -9.75 17.58 3.27
C ALA A 73 -9.59 19.11 3.36
N THR A 74 -8.51 19.66 2.80
CA THR A 74 -8.14 21.09 2.82
C THR A 74 -8.29 21.68 1.43
#